data_AF-A0A3A9A0J4-F1
#
_entry.id   AF-A0A3A9A0J4-F1
#
_cell.length_a   1.000
_cell.length_b   1.000
_cell.length_c   1.000
_cell.angle_alpha   90.00
_cell.angle_beta   90.00
_cell.angle_gamma   90.00
#
_symmetry.space_group_name_H-M   'P 1'
#
loop_
_entity.id
_entity.type
_entity.pdbx_description
1 polymer ?
#
loop_
_entity_poly.entity_id
_entity_poly.type
_entity_poly.pdbx_seq_one_letter_code
_entity_poly.pdbx_strand_id
1 'polypeptide(L)' 'MDQKRLEAFEKMLAAVQKEYADMISSMNKMKADGKVKTVTYQQLMARKLMYQNMLSLYQIYGLVEESV' A
#
# COMPACT_ATOMS: atom_id res chain seq x y z
N MET A 1 -11.90 3.77 25.71
CA MET A 1 -10.92 2.83 25.13
C MET A 1 -10.97 2.85 23.61
N ASP A 2 -12.14 3.12 23.04
CA ASP A 2 -12.38 3.07 21.59
C ASP A 2 -11.64 4.16 20.82
N GLN A 3 -11.49 5.36 21.38
CA GLN A 3 -10.79 6.46 20.70
C GLN A 3 -9.30 6.20 20.48
N LYS A 4 -8.58 5.66 21.47
CA LYS A 4 -7.15 5.33 21.30
C LYS A 4 -6.95 4.22 20.26
N ARG A 5 -7.85 3.23 20.25
CA ARG A 5 -7.83 2.14 19.25
C ARG A 5 -8.14 2.69 17.86
N LEU A 6 -9.10 3.60 17.74
CA LEU A 6 -9.44 4.26 16.49
C LEU A 6 -8.27 5.09 15.97
N GLU A 7 -7.65 5.94 16.80
CA GLU A 7 -6.47 6.72 16.41
C GLU A 7 -5.30 5.84 15.96
N ALA A 8 -5.06 4.72 16.63
CA ALA A 8 -4.04 3.76 16.22
C ALA A 8 -4.38 3.12 14.86
N PHE A 9 -5.67 2.84 14.62
CA PHE A 9 -6.14 2.32 13.35
C PHE A 9 -5.99 3.34 12.22
N GLU A 10 -6.40 4.58 12.42
CA GLU A 10 -6.25 5.67 11.44
C GLU A 10 -4.78 5.89 11.07
N LYS A 11 -3.88 5.89 12.08
CA LYS A 11 -2.43 5.99 11.83
C LYS A 11 -1.90 4.81 11.01
N MET A 12 -2.38 3.60 11.30
CA MET A 12 -1.98 2.41 10.55
C MET A 12 -2.50 2.47 9.11
N LEU A 13 -3.75 2.89 8.91
CA LEU A 13 -4.36 3.05 7.60
C LEU A 13 -3.59 4.06 6.73
N ALA A 14 -3.27 5.22 7.31
CA ALA A 14 -2.47 6.24 6.64
C ALA A 14 -1.06 5.74 6.29
N ALA A 15 -0.42 4.99 7.19
CA ALA A 15 0.89 4.38 6.93
C ALA A 15 0.83 3.37 5.77
N VAL A 16 -0.21 2.54 5.74
CA VAL A 16 -0.45 1.56 4.68
C VAL A 16 -0.65 2.22 3.32
N GLN A 17 -1.47 3.27 3.24
CA GLN A 17 -1.69 4.02 2.00
C GLN A 17 -0.39 4.67 1.52
N LYS A 18 0.38 5.27 2.44
CA LYS A 18 1.68 5.87 2.12
C LYS A 18 2.69 4.84 1.61
N GLU A 19 2.83 3.71 2.30
CA GLU A 19 3.74 2.64 1.89
C GLU A 19 3.37 2.08 0.51
N TYR A 20 2.06 1.93 0.23
CA TYR A 20 1.60 1.52 -1.09
C TYR A 20 2.00 2.51 -2.19
N ALA A 21 1.79 3.82 -1.95
CA ALA A 21 2.18 4.88 -2.89
C ALA A 21 3.71 4.93 -3.11
N ASP A 22 4.48 4.82 -2.03
CA ASP A 22 5.94 4.81 -2.07
C ASP A 22 6.49 3.59 -2.84
N MET A 23 5.85 2.42 -2.70
CA MET A 23 6.19 1.23 -3.48
C MET A 23 5.91 1.42 -4.96
N ILE A 24 4.76 2.01 -5.33
CA ILE A 24 4.46 2.32 -6.74
C ILE A 24 5.51 3.27 -7.31
N SER A 25 5.85 4.34 -6.60
CA SER A 25 6.88 5.30 -7.02
C SER A 25 8.24 4.63 -7.22
N SER A 26 8.66 3.79 -6.27
CA SER A 26 9.92 3.05 -6.34
C SER A 26 9.94 2.06 -7.52
N MET A 27 8.86 1.31 -7.72
CA MET A 27 8.72 0.39 -8.84
C MET A 27 8.72 1.12 -10.19
N ASN A 28 8.12 2.31 -10.29
CA ASN A 28 8.13 3.12 -11.51
C ASN A 28 9.55 3.60 -11.85
N LYS A 29 10.35 4.01 -10.85
CA LYS A 29 11.78 4.32 -11.06
C LYS A 29 12.57 3.10 -11.55
N MET A 30 12.36 1.94 -10.92
CA MET A 30 13.02 0.71 -11.35
C MET A 30 12.60 0.27 -12.77
N LYS A 31 11.34 0.52 -13.16
CA LYS A 31 10.88 0.30 -14.54
C LYS A 31 11.60 1.20 -15.53
N ALA A 32 11.72 2.50 -15.22
CA ALA A 32 12.44 3.45 -16.07
C ALA A 32 13.92 3.07 -16.24
N ASP A 33 14.54 2.54 -15.19
CA ASP A 33 15.91 2.00 -15.21
C ASP A 33 16.05 0.62 -15.89
N GLY A 34 14.96 -0.01 -16.34
CA GLY A 34 14.98 -1.37 -16.90
C GLY A 34 15.19 -2.50 -15.88
N LYS A 35 15.10 -2.24 -14.58
CA LYS A 35 15.41 -3.18 -13.47
C LYS A 35 14.23 -4.08 -13.05
N VAL A 36 13.29 -4.34 -13.95
CA VAL A 36 12.05 -5.10 -13.67
C VAL A 36 12.26 -6.60 -13.39
N LYS A 37 13.38 -7.17 -13.81
CA LYS A 37 13.71 -8.60 -13.61
C LYS A 37 14.52 -8.88 -12.33
N THR A 38 14.76 -7.85 -11.51
CA THR A 38 15.54 -8.00 -10.27
C THR A 38 14.70 -8.63 -9.16
N VAL A 39 15.37 -9.35 -8.24
CA VAL A 39 14.73 -9.92 -7.04
C VAL A 39 14.04 -8.83 -6.23
N THR A 40 14.67 -7.66 -6.08
CA THR A 40 14.11 -6.50 -5.39
C THR A 40 12.79 -6.03 -6.00
N TYR A 41 12.70 -5.97 -7.34
CA TYR A 41 11.46 -5.58 -8.01
C TYR A 41 10.34 -6.59 -7.75
N GLN A 42 10.65 -7.89 -7.80
CA GLN A 42 9.68 -8.95 -7.53
C GLN A 42 9.19 -8.92 -6.07
N GLN A 43 10.09 -8.68 -5.11
CA GLN A 43 9.73 -8.49 -3.70
C GLN A 43 8.83 -7.27 -3.49
N LEU A 44 9.15 -6.14 -4.13
CA LEU A 44 8.31 -4.94 -4.09
C LEU A 44 6.93 -5.19 -4.73
N MET A 45 6.88 -5.93 -5.83
CA MET A 45 5.62 -6.29 -6.49
C MET A 45 4.75 -7.18 -5.60
N ALA A 46 5.32 -8.19 -4.95
CA ALA A 46 4.59 -9.05 -4.02
C ALA A 46 4.05 -8.24 -2.82
N ARG A 47 4.87 -7.36 -2.24
CA ARG A 47 4.43 -6.47 -1.17
C ARG A 47 3.32 -5.54 -1.66
N LYS A 48 3.47 -4.89 -2.81
CA LYS A 48 2.44 -4.04 -3.42
C LYS A 48 1.09 -4.77 -3.50
N LEU A 49 1.07 -6.01 -3.99
CA LEU A 49 -0.17 -6.80 -4.10
C LEU A 49 -0.80 -7.08 -2.73
N MET A 50 0.01 -7.37 -1.71
CA MET A 50 -0.49 -7.56 -0.34
C MET A 50 -1.18 -6.29 0.20
N TYR A 51 -0.56 -5.12 0.05
CA TYR A 51 -1.16 -3.85 0.47
C TYR A 51 -2.41 -3.51 -0.37
N GLN A 52 -2.39 -3.79 -1.67
CA GLN A 52 -3.56 -3.61 -2.53
C GLN A 52 -4.74 -4.45 -2.04
N ASN A 53 -4.54 -5.74 -1.76
CA ASN A 53 -5.59 -6.61 -1.24
C ASN A 53 -6.15 -6.11 0.10
N MET A 54 -5.28 -5.61 0.98
CA MET A 54 -5.69 -5.06 2.27
C MET A 54 -6.50 -3.77 2.12
N LEU A 55 -6.07 -2.86 1.23
CA LEU A 55 -6.80 -1.65 0.91
C LEU A 55 -8.15 -1.95 0.26
N SER A 56 -8.22 -2.94 -0.65
CA SER A 56 -9.50 -3.38 -1.23
C SER A 56 -10.44 -3.94 -0.18
N LEU A 57 -9.93 -4.67 0.81
CA LEU A 57 -10.74 -5.12 1.95
C LEU A 57 -11.29 -3.92 2.73
N TYR A 58 -10.45 -2.91 3.00
CA TYR A 58 -10.87 -1.70 3.69
C TYR A 58 -11.93 -0.91 2.91
N GLN A 59 -11.84 -0.86 1.59
CA GLN A 59 -12.87 -0.27 0.72
C GLN A 59 -14.21 -1.00 0.85
N ILE A 60 -14.22 -2.33 0.88
CA ILE A 60 -15.45 -3.13 1.05
C ILE A 60 -16.16 -2.78 2.37
N TYR A 61 -15.40 -2.48 3.43
CA TYR A 61 -15.94 -2.08 4.73
C TYR A 61 -16.16 -0.57 4.86
N GLY A 62 -15.97 0.22 3.80
CA GLY A 62 -16.14 1.69 3.82
C GLY A 62 -15.10 2.43 4.67
N LEU A 63 -13.96 1.80 4.95
CA LEU A 63 -12.86 2.38 5.74
C LEU A 63 -11.91 3.23 4.90
N VAL A 64 -11.97 3.09 3.58
CA VAL A 64 -11.19 3.87 2.61
C VAL A 64 -12.14 4.29 1.50
N GLU A 65 -12.06 5.55 1.08
CA GLU A 65 -12.80 6.02 -0.09
C GLU A 65 -12.30 5.30 -1.35
N GLU A 66 -13.23 4.98 -2.24
CA GLU A 66 -12.89 4.43 -3.56
C GLU A 66 -12.21 5.54 -4.35
N SER A 67 -10.87 5.55 -4.37
CA SER A 67 -10.11 6.45 -5.22
C SER A 67 -10.26 5.97 -6.67
N VAL A 68 -11.29 6.48 -7.34
CA VAL A 68 -11.52 6.36 -8.80
C VAL A 68 -10.34 6.97 -9.56
#